data_AF-A0A4Y7S7D2-F1
#
_entry.id   AF-A0A4Y7S7D2-F1
#
_cell.length_a   1.000
_cell.length_b   1.000
_cell.length_c   1.000
_cell.angle_alpha   90.00
_cell.angle_beta   90.00
_cell.angle_gamma   90.00
#
_symmetry.space_group_name_H-M   'P 1'
#
loop_
_entity.id
_entity.type
_entity.pdbx_description
1 polymer ?
#
loop_
_entity_poly.entity_id
_entity_poly.type
_entity_poly.pdbx_seq_one_letter_code
_entity_poly.pdbx_strand_id
1 'polypeptide(L)' 'MQYIVTWSEGDEVCYRFVDEDEIGSLFEEDKKYIVAVLPN' A
#
# COMPACT_ATOMS: atom_id res chain seq x y z
N MET A 1 -3.41 -7.12 -11.03
CA MET A 1 -2.46 -6.01 -11.34
C MET A 1 -1.54 -5.80 -10.15
N GLN A 2 -0.33 -5.27 -10.35
CA GLN A 2 0.59 -5.00 -9.24
C GLN A 2 0.45 -3.55 -8.76
N TYR A 3 0.44 -3.37 -7.45
CA TYR A 3 0.34 -2.07 -6.79
C TYR A 3 1.54 -1.85 -5.89
N ILE A 4 1.94 -0.60 -5.75
CA ILE A 4 2.76 -0.15 -4.63
C ILE A 4 1.87 0.57 -3.63
N VAL A 5 1.88 0.07 -2.40
CA VAL A 5 1.20 0.68 -1.27
C VAL A 5 2.27 1.33 -0.42
N THR A 6 2.08 2.61 -0.09
CA THR A 6 2.98 3.35 0.79
C THR A 6 2.20 3.92 1.95
N TRP A 7 2.78 3.91 3.15
CA TRP A 7 2.21 4.51 4.35
C TRP A 7 3.30 5.11 5.21
N SER A 8 2.93 6.03 6.08
CA SER A 8 3.81 6.62 7.08
C SER A 8 3.63 5.90 8.41
N GLU A 9 4.73 5.48 9.02
CA GLU A 9 4.75 4.93 10.38
C GLU A 9 5.68 5.81 11.24
N GLY A 10 5.09 6.67 12.07
CA GLY A 10 5.84 7.71 12.77
C GLY A 10 6.46 8.71 11.80
N ASP A 11 7.79 8.80 11.80
CA ASP A 11 8.60 9.66 10.92
C ASP A 11 9.10 8.92 9.66
N GLU A 12 8.85 7.61 9.57
CA GLU A 12 9.36 6.75 8.51
C GLU A 12 8.31 6.52 7.41
N VAL A 13 8.79 6.39 6.16
CA VAL A 13 7.95 6.03 5.01
C VAL A 13 8.17 4.55 4.69
N CYS A 14 7.11 3.76 4.84
CA CYS A 14 7.09 2.35 4.51
C CYS A 14 6.42 2.13 3.15
N TYR A 15 6.83 1.05 2.47
CA TYR A 15 6.20 0.63 1.22
C TYR A 15 6.14 -0.89 1.10
N ARG A 16 5.16 -1.38 0.34
CA ARG A 16 5.00 -2.79 0.00
C ARG A 16 4.40 -2.95 -1.39
N PHE A 17 4.93 -3.92 -2.14
CA PHE A 17 4.34 -4.37 -3.39
C PHE A 17 3.30 -5.45 -3.12
N VAL A 18 2.12 -5.28 -3.69
CA VAL A 18 0.98 -6.16 -3.44
C VAL A 18 0.21 -6.38 -4.74
N ASP A 19 -0.38 -7.56 -4.86
CA ASP A 19 -1.32 -7.86 -5.93
C ASP A 19 -2.72 -7.36 -5.60
N GLU A 20 -3.53 -7.21 -6.64
CA GLU A 20 -4.92 -6.76 -6.56
C GLU A 20 -5.79 -7.57 -5.58
N ASP A 21 -5.60 -8.90 -5.52
CA ASP A 21 -6.35 -9.76 -4.60
C ASP A 21 -5.99 -9.52 -3.12
N GLU A 22 -4.76 -9.08 -2.84
CA GLU A 22 -4.23 -8.94 -1.48
C GLU A 22 -4.43 -7.53 -0.90
N ILE A 23 -4.64 -6.54 -1.77
CA ILE A 23 -4.66 -5.13 -1.36
C ILE A 23 -5.78 -4.80 -0.39
N GLY A 24 -6.97 -5.40 -0.57
CA GLY A 24 -8.15 -5.13 0.26
C GLY A 24 -7.99 -5.58 1.72
N SER A 25 -7.20 -6.62 1.98
CA SER A 25 -6.96 -7.16 3.33
C SER A 25 -5.86 -6.43 4.09
N LEU A 26 -5.17 -5.49 3.45
CA LEU A 26 -3.98 -4.81 4.00
C LEU A 26 -4.29 -3.45 4.64
N PHE A 27 -5.46 -2.88 4.36
CA PHE A 27 -5.83 -1.57 4.86
C PHE A 27 -6.32 -1.63 6.30
N GLU A 28 -5.55 -1.01 7.20
CA GLU A 28 -5.97 -0.73 8.57
C GLU A 28 -6.71 0.62 8.64
N GLU A 29 -7.85 0.69 9.34
CA GLU A 29 -8.72 1.89 9.38
C GLU A 29 -8.01 3.16 9.92
N ASP A 30 -6.98 3.00 10.74
CA ASP A 30 -6.26 4.11 11.39
C ASP A 30 -5.08 4.66 10.55
N LYS A 31 -4.71 3.98 9.46
CA LYS A 31 -3.53 4.32 8.66
C LYS A 31 -3.92 5.00 7.34
N LYS A 32 -3.10 5.97 6.93
CA LYS A 32 -3.22 6.63 5.63
C LYS A 32 -2.31 5.94 4.64
N TYR A 33 -2.92 5.38 3.61
CA TYR A 33 -2.23 4.68 2.54
C TYR A 33 -2.31 5.47 1.24
N ILE A 34 -1.19 5.51 0.50
CA ILE A 34 -1.15 5.94 -0.89
C ILE A 34 -0.93 4.68 -1.73
N VAL A 35 -1.89 4.43 -2.62
CA VAL A 35 -1.88 3.28 -3.52
C VAL A 35 -1.62 3.76 -4.93
N ALA A 36 -0.59 3.22 -5.57
CA ALA A 36 -0.31 3.47 -6.98
C ALA A 36 -0.27 2.16 -7.76
N VAL A 37 -0.90 2.15 -8.94
CA VAL A 37 -0.80 1.06 -9.91
C VAL A 37 0.59 1.09 -10.53
N LEU A 38 1.24 -0.07 -10.59
CA LEU A 38 2.47 -0.22 -11.35
C LEU A 38 2.11 -0.69 -12.76
N PRO A 39 2.42 0.11 -13.80
CA PRO A 39 2.36 -0.39 -15.16
C PRO A 39 3.48 -1.41 -15.36
N ASN A 40 3.14 -2.60 -15.86
CA ASN A 40 4.11 -3.60 -16.33
C ASN A 40 5.00 -3.02 -17.43
#